data_AF-R7EXG4-F1
#
_entry.id   AF-R7EXG4-F1
#
_cell.length_a   1.000
_cell.length_b   1.000
_cell.length_c   1.000
_cell.angle_alpha   90.00
_cell.angle_beta   90.00
_cell.angle_gamma   90.00
#
_symmetry.space_group_name_H-M   'P 1'
#
loop_
_entity.id
_entity.type
_entity.pdbx_description
1 polymer ?
#
loop_
_entity_poly.entity_id
_entity_poly.type
_entity_poly.pdbx_seq_one_letter_code
_entity_poly.pdbx_strand_id
1 'polypeptide(L)'
;MTSSGVFPYLGSSGWYRRWFGSSTFPQPQGHDLVRTLLSADTTLSLPAQGGFRRLRHTLSEQSLCALTLSDHAAWPANHLGAIKALYGKAPYFDHYFPALQRIYGSVSAGQPLHLFTLALHNVFFHNLPLRAFFIKSQSQPLLFAALRSERLPQAPDELSVLHAFMNLGPETPFTLIPQPFIES
;
A
#
# COMPACT_ATOMS: atom_id res chain seq x y z
N MET A 1 -15.12 -0.12 6.75
CA MET A 1 -14.02 -0.41 7.69
C MET A 1 -13.55 0.91 8.26
N THR A 2 -13.83 1.18 9.52
CA THR A 2 -13.24 2.31 10.26
C THR A 2 -11.83 1.88 10.63
N SER A 3 -10.82 2.41 9.95
CA SER A 3 -9.43 2.00 10.15
C SER A 3 -8.85 2.83 11.30
N SER A 4 -8.80 2.26 12.51
CA SER A 4 -7.93 2.75 13.58
C SER A 4 -6.53 2.17 13.35
N GLY A 5 -5.53 3.02 13.09
CA GLY A 5 -4.15 2.59 12.94
C GLY A 5 -3.37 3.36 11.86
N VAL A 6 -2.07 3.08 11.78
CA VAL A 6 -1.16 3.70 10.81
C VAL A 6 -0.92 2.75 9.65
N PHE A 7 -1.13 3.22 8.42
CA PHE A 7 -0.82 2.45 7.21
C PHE A 7 0.69 2.35 6.96
N PRO A 8 1.18 1.20 6.46
CA PRO A 8 2.56 1.09 6.00
C PRO A 8 2.79 1.98 4.79
N TYR A 9 4.01 2.46 4.62
CA TYR A 9 4.41 3.19 3.43
C TYR A 9 4.31 2.31 2.18
N LEU A 10 3.30 2.57 1.34
CA LEU A 10 3.02 1.80 0.12
C LEU A 10 3.15 0.28 0.37
N GLY A 11 2.51 -0.21 1.45
CA GLY A 11 2.69 -1.58 1.94
C GLY A 11 2.46 -2.67 0.89
N SER A 12 2.95 -3.87 1.18
CA SER A 12 2.90 -4.97 0.21
C SER A 12 1.47 -5.47 -0.03
N SER A 13 1.23 -6.06 -1.21
CA SER A 13 -0.07 -6.68 -1.52
C SER A 13 -0.45 -7.73 -0.48
N GLY A 14 0.53 -8.47 0.06
CA GLY A 14 0.31 -9.44 1.13
C GLY A 14 -0.11 -8.82 2.46
N TRP A 15 0.40 -7.65 2.82
CA TRP A 15 -0.09 -6.92 4.00
C TRP A 15 -1.56 -6.54 3.83
N TYR A 16 -1.94 -6.01 2.66
CA TYR A 16 -3.34 -5.65 2.37
C TYR A 16 -4.26 -6.86 2.35
N ARG A 17 -3.82 -7.99 1.80
CA ARG A 17 -4.57 -9.26 1.84
C ARG A 17 -4.84 -9.73 3.26
N ARG A 18 -3.81 -9.71 4.11
CA ARG A 18 -3.96 -10.05 5.54
C ARG A 18 -4.95 -9.11 6.22
N TRP A 19 -4.85 -7.81 5.95
CA TRP A 19 -5.79 -6.84 6.51
C TRP A 19 -7.24 -7.08 6.07
N PHE A 20 -7.49 -7.29 4.77
CA PHE A 20 -8.84 -7.57 4.28
C PHE A 20 -9.42 -8.89 4.78
N GLY A 21 -8.57 -9.87 5.16
CA GLY A 21 -8.97 -11.11 5.81
C GLY A 21 -9.00 -11.09 7.33
N SER A 22 -8.64 -9.96 7.95
CA SER A 22 -8.56 -9.85 9.41
C SER A 22 -9.78 -9.15 9.99
N SER A 23 -10.20 -9.58 11.18
CA SER A 23 -11.17 -8.87 12.01
C SER A 23 -10.58 -7.62 12.69
N THR A 24 -9.25 -7.52 12.74
CA THR A 24 -8.50 -6.42 13.36
C THR A 24 -7.54 -5.76 12.37
N PHE A 25 -7.22 -4.48 12.60
CA PHE A 25 -6.24 -3.76 11.78
C PHE A 25 -4.81 -4.23 12.14
N PRO A 26 -4.06 -4.84 11.21
CA PRO A 26 -2.72 -5.33 11.50
C PRO A 26 -1.72 -4.17 11.51
N GLN A 27 -1.32 -3.71 12.69
CA GLN A 27 -0.39 -2.58 12.81
C GLN A 27 0.98 -2.94 12.21
N PRO A 28 1.47 -2.25 11.15
CA PRO A 28 2.83 -2.43 10.65
C PRO A 28 3.87 -2.10 11.74
N GLN A 29 4.98 -2.85 11.73
CA GLN A 29 6.06 -2.73 12.69
C GLN A 29 7.41 -2.70 11.97
N GLY A 30 8.43 -2.14 12.63
CA GLY A 30 9.79 -2.17 12.12
C GLY A 30 9.94 -1.58 10.71
N HIS A 31 10.61 -2.32 9.83
CA HIS A 31 10.88 -1.87 8.47
C HIS A 31 9.62 -1.81 7.59
N ASP A 32 8.60 -2.62 7.85
CA ASP A 32 7.36 -2.64 7.06
C ASP A 32 6.60 -1.31 7.14
N LEU A 33 6.87 -0.50 8.17
CA LEU A 33 6.29 0.83 8.28
C LEU A 33 6.83 1.82 7.24
N VAL A 34 8.12 1.71 6.91
CA VAL A 34 8.87 2.75 6.18
C VAL A 34 9.52 2.24 4.90
N ARG A 35 9.57 0.93 4.67
CA ARG A 35 10.16 0.33 3.48
C ARG A 35 9.10 -0.32 2.62
N THR A 36 9.29 -0.21 1.32
CA THR A 36 8.46 -0.88 0.32
C THR A 36 9.30 -1.40 -0.82
N LEU A 37 8.95 -2.59 -1.30
CA LEU A 37 9.59 -3.24 -2.42
C LEU A 37 8.77 -2.98 -3.68
N LEU A 38 9.35 -2.35 -4.69
CA LEU A 38 8.67 -2.10 -5.97
C LEU A 38 8.99 -3.19 -7.02
N SER A 39 10.21 -3.72 -6.98
CA SER A 39 10.71 -4.84 -7.79
C SER A 39 11.83 -5.54 -7.02
N ALA A 40 12.35 -6.66 -7.55
CA ALA A 40 13.45 -7.42 -6.93
C ALA A 40 14.66 -6.54 -6.55
N ASP A 41 14.96 -5.52 -7.36
CA ASP A 41 16.15 -4.67 -7.21
C ASP A 41 15.82 -3.25 -6.72
N THR A 42 14.55 -2.91 -6.53
CA THR A 42 14.12 -1.55 -6.20
C THR A 42 13.33 -1.52 -4.90
N THR A 43 13.96 -1.03 -3.84
CA THR A 43 13.34 -0.74 -2.54
C THR A 43 13.31 0.75 -2.29
N LEU A 44 12.16 1.29 -1.88
CA LEU A 44 12.06 2.66 -1.39
C LEU A 44 11.99 2.66 0.13
N SER A 45 12.60 3.68 0.75
CA SER A 45 12.65 3.82 2.21
C SER A 45 12.31 5.26 2.60
N LEU A 46 11.25 5.45 3.38
CA LEU A 46 10.95 6.75 3.97
C LEU A 46 11.96 7.10 5.07
N PRO A 47 12.53 8.31 5.04
CA PRO A 47 13.36 8.78 6.13
C PRO A 47 12.46 9.25 7.28
N ALA A 48 12.37 8.45 8.34
CA ALA A 48 11.75 8.86 9.60
C ALA A 48 12.73 9.69 10.45
N GLN A 49 12.25 10.73 11.12
CA GLN A 49 13.07 11.55 12.01
C GLN A 49 13.60 10.73 13.19
N GLY A 50 14.90 10.81 13.46
CA GLY A 50 15.61 9.97 14.43
C GLY A 50 16.03 8.59 13.89
N GLY A 51 15.74 8.31 12.62
CA GLY A 51 16.22 7.16 11.87
C GLY A 51 15.62 5.81 12.30
N PHE A 52 16.06 4.74 11.63
CA PHE A 52 15.56 3.37 11.81
C PHE A 52 15.71 2.82 13.24
N ARG A 53 16.60 3.40 14.06
CA ARG A 53 16.79 2.96 15.46
C ARG A 53 15.50 3.07 16.27
N ARG A 54 14.64 4.04 15.96
CA ARG A 54 13.32 4.22 16.61
C ARG A 54 12.33 3.09 16.29
N LEU A 55 12.58 2.33 15.24
CA LEU A 55 11.70 1.26 14.75
C LEU A 55 12.15 -0.13 15.21
N ARG A 56 13.17 -0.24 16.07
CA ARG A 56 13.73 -1.53 16.52
C ARG A 56 12.83 -2.30 17.48
N HIS A 57 11.93 -1.59 18.16
CA HIS A 57 10.98 -2.17 19.10
C HIS A 57 9.57 -2.04 18.54
N THR A 58 8.68 -2.94 18.96
CA THR A 58 7.26 -2.84 18.67
C THR A 58 6.71 -1.53 19.22
N LEU A 59 6.14 -0.71 18.34
CA LEU A 59 5.61 0.60 18.70
C LEU A 59 4.11 0.51 18.99
N SER A 60 3.67 1.25 20.01
CA SER A 60 2.26 1.52 20.24
C SER A 60 1.69 2.43 19.15
N GLU A 61 0.37 2.40 18.95
CA GLU A 61 -0.32 3.27 17.98
C GLU A 61 0.00 4.75 18.22
N GLN A 62 -0.02 5.20 19.48
CA GLN A 62 0.37 6.57 19.84
C GLN A 62 1.80 6.91 19.41
N SER A 63 2.74 5.98 19.61
CA SER A 63 4.14 6.18 19.21
C SER A 63 4.30 6.24 17.69
N LEU A 64 3.52 5.46 16.95
CA LEU A 64 3.50 5.46 15.49
C LEU A 64 2.94 6.77 14.93
N CYS A 65 1.85 7.28 15.53
CA CYS A 65 1.27 8.57 15.15
C CYS A 65 2.22 9.74 15.42
N ALA A 66 3.08 9.62 16.43
CA ALA A 66 4.10 10.62 16.77
C ALA A 66 5.35 10.58 15.86
N LEU A 67 5.45 9.63 14.92
CA LEU A 67 6.55 9.61 13.95
C LEU A 67 6.37 10.71 12.90
N THR A 68 7.48 11.34 12.55
CA THR A 68 7.54 12.44 11.58
C THR A 68 8.52 12.11 10.46
N LEU A 69 8.27 12.69 9.28
CA LEU A 69 9.15 12.61 8.14
C LEU A 69 10.35 13.53 8.32
N SER A 70 11.52 13.04 7.95
CA SER A 70 12.74 13.83 7.79
C SER A 70 12.77 14.44 6.38
N ASP A 71 13.39 15.61 6.25
CA ASP A 71 13.59 16.28 4.96
C ASP A 71 15.01 16.10 4.40
N HIS A 72 15.75 15.12 4.90
CA HIS A 72 17.08 14.84 4.37
C HIS A 72 17.00 14.20 2.96
N ALA A 73 17.88 14.65 2.06
CA ALA A 73 18.27 13.98 0.81
C ALA A 73 17.25 13.93 -0.35
N ALA A 74 16.39 14.94 -0.53
CA ALA A 74 15.50 15.09 -1.70
C ALA A 74 14.73 13.79 -2.08
N TRP A 75 14.44 12.97 -1.07
CA TRP A 75 13.85 11.65 -1.24
C TRP A 75 12.52 11.66 -1.99
N PRO A 76 11.65 12.68 -1.91
CA PRO A 76 10.39 12.66 -2.66
C PRO A 76 10.63 12.62 -4.17
N ALA A 77 11.60 13.40 -4.66
CA ALA A 77 11.97 13.41 -6.07
C ALA A 77 12.57 12.07 -6.51
N ASN A 78 13.44 11.48 -5.68
CA ASN A 78 14.04 10.17 -5.96
C ASN A 78 12.99 9.06 -6.02
N HIS A 79 12.04 9.05 -5.07
CA HIS A 79 10.96 8.07 -5.04
C HIS A 79 10.03 8.22 -6.25
N LEU A 80 9.65 9.44 -6.61
CA LEU A 80 8.87 9.70 -7.84
C LEU A 80 9.63 9.25 -9.10
N GLY A 81 10.93 9.50 -9.16
CA GLY A 81 11.80 9.06 -10.25
C GLY A 81 11.81 7.54 -10.39
N ALA A 82 11.97 6.81 -9.28
CA ALA A 82 11.94 5.35 -9.25
C ALA A 82 10.57 4.79 -9.67
N ILE A 83 9.47 5.37 -9.15
CA ILE A 83 8.10 4.97 -9.53
C ILE A 83 7.88 5.20 -11.03
N LYS A 84 8.29 6.35 -11.56
CA LYS A 84 8.17 6.66 -12.99
C LYS A 84 9.03 5.74 -13.85
N ALA A 85 10.25 5.42 -13.43
CA ALA A 85 11.14 4.52 -14.16
C ALA A 85 10.55 3.11 -14.25
N LEU A 86 9.95 2.61 -13.17
CA LEU A 86 9.41 1.25 -13.13
C LEU A 86 8.04 1.13 -13.77
N TYR A 87 7.14 2.10 -13.54
CA TYR A 87 5.73 2.01 -13.94
C TYR A 87 5.33 2.97 -15.04
N GLY A 88 6.23 3.77 -15.62
CA GLY A 88 5.88 4.78 -16.62
C GLY A 88 5.22 4.25 -17.89
N LYS A 89 5.21 2.92 -18.09
CA LYS A 89 4.50 2.22 -19.18
C LYS A 89 3.35 1.34 -18.69
N ALA A 90 3.05 1.35 -17.40
CA ALA A 90 2.00 0.52 -16.82
C ALA A 90 0.61 1.06 -17.20
N PRO A 91 -0.39 0.18 -17.41
CA PRO A 91 -1.70 0.57 -17.94
C PRO A 91 -2.40 1.69 -17.17
N TYR A 92 -2.26 1.74 -15.84
CA TYR A 92 -2.93 2.71 -14.98
C TYR A 92 -2.00 3.79 -14.43
N PHE A 93 -0.79 3.92 -14.98
CA PHE A 93 0.19 4.90 -14.52
C PHE A 93 -0.35 6.34 -14.56
N ASP A 94 -0.88 6.76 -15.71
CA ASP A 94 -1.38 8.13 -15.90
C ASP A 94 -2.59 8.46 -15.01
N HIS A 95 -3.29 7.44 -14.51
CA HIS A 95 -4.41 7.62 -13.59
C HIS A 95 -3.92 7.92 -12.16
N TYR A 96 -2.97 7.13 -11.64
CA TYR A 96 -2.53 7.23 -10.24
C TYR A 96 -1.36 8.20 -10.04
N PHE A 97 -0.42 8.27 -10.99
CA PHE A 97 0.82 9.01 -10.83
C PHE A 97 0.65 10.51 -10.56
N PRO A 98 -0.30 11.25 -11.20
CA PRO A 98 -0.51 12.66 -10.89
C PRO A 98 -0.88 12.92 -9.42
N ALA A 99 -1.65 12.02 -8.80
CA ALA A 99 -2.00 12.13 -7.39
C ALA A 99 -0.79 11.87 -6.49
N LEU A 100 0.04 10.87 -6.84
CA LEU A 100 1.31 10.64 -6.15
C LEU A 100 2.21 11.87 -6.24
N GLN A 101 2.41 12.43 -7.44
CA GLN A 101 3.23 13.64 -7.62
C GLN A 101 2.79 14.79 -6.72
N ARG A 102 1.49 15.04 -6.58
CA ARG A 102 0.96 16.07 -5.66
C ARG A 102 1.30 15.76 -4.20
N ILE A 103 1.10 14.52 -3.76
CA ILE A 103 1.38 14.12 -2.37
C ILE A 103 2.86 14.27 -2.06
N TYR A 104 3.75 13.70 -2.89
CA TYR A 104 5.20 13.82 -2.72
C TYR A 104 5.69 15.27 -2.83
N GLY A 105 5.09 16.09 -3.70
CA GLY A 105 5.43 17.51 -3.85
C GLY A 105 4.97 18.40 -2.69
N SER A 106 4.00 17.93 -1.89
CA SER A 106 3.51 18.62 -0.68
C SER A 106 4.25 18.24 0.61
N VAL A 107 5.21 17.30 0.52
CA VAL A 107 5.95 16.83 1.70
C VAL A 107 6.72 17.97 2.34
N SER A 108 6.63 18.06 3.66
CA SER A 108 7.33 19.06 4.47
C SER A 108 8.08 18.39 5.62
N ALA A 109 9.21 18.97 6.03
CA ALA A 109 9.96 18.53 7.21
C ALA A 109 9.06 18.50 8.46
N GLY A 110 9.13 17.42 9.25
CA GLY A 110 8.33 17.29 10.47
C GLY A 110 6.86 16.90 10.23
N GLN A 111 6.43 16.72 8.98
CA GLN A 111 5.10 16.22 8.67
C GLN A 111 4.87 14.85 9.35
N PRO A 112 3.71 14.61 9.99
CA PRO A 112 3.40 13.31 10.57
C PRO A 112 3.39 12.20 9.51
N LEU A 113 4.16 11.13 9.76
CA LEU A 113 4.31 10.01 8.84
C LEU A 113 2.95 9.34 8.54
N HIS A 114 2.12 9.18 9.56
CA HIS A 114 0.82 8.53 9.42
C HIS A 114 -0.14 9.29 8.49
N LEU A 115 -0.09 10.62 8.47
CA LEU A 115 -0.90 11.43 7.54
C LEU A 115 -0.41 11.24 6.10
N PHE A 116 0.90 11.15 5.90
CA PHE A 116 1.49 10.89 4.60
C PHE A 116 1.12 9.50 4.06
N THR A 117 1.27 8.44 4.88
CA THR A 117 0.91 7.08 4.45
C THR A 117 -0.59 6.91 4.26
N LEU A 118 -1.43 7.58 5.06
CA LEU A 118 -2.88 7.65 4.84
C LEU A 118 -3.23 8.34 3.52
N ALA A 119 -2.59 9.46 3.19
CA ALA A 119 -2.81 10.14 1.92
C ALA A 119 -2.49 9.21 0.73
N LEU A 120 -1.37 8.47 0.80
CA LEU A 120 -1.01 7.48 -0.22
C LEU A 120 -2.02 6.33 -0.29
N HIS A 121 -2.47 5.80 0.85
CA HIS A 121 -3.52 4.78 0.91
C HIS A 121 -4.81 5.26 0.20
N ASN A 122 -5.22 6.50 0.47
CA ASN A 122 -6.44 7.07 -0.08
C ASN A 122 -6.40 7.23 -1.61
N VAL A 123 -5.22 7.45 -2.22
CA VAL A 123 -5.08 7.47 -3.69
C VAL A 123 -5.63 6.20 -4.33
N PHE A 124 -5.37 5.07 -3.69
CA PHE A 124 -5.70 3.76 -4.24
C PHE A 124 -7.08 3.26 -3.83
N PHE A 125 -7.50 3.54 -2.58
CA PHE A 125 -8.65 2.86 -1.99
C PHE A 125 -9.88 3.74 -1.77
N HIS A 126 -9.76 5.08 -1.80
CA HIS A 126 -10.86 5.97 -1.42
C HIS A 126 -12.13 5.78 -2.27
N ASN A 127 -11.96 5.59 -3.59
CA ASN A 127 -13.06 5.47 -4.54
C ASN A 127 -13.33 4.03 -4.99
N LEU A 128 -12.63 3.03 -4.43
CA LEU A 128 -12.89 1.65 -4.79
C LEU A 128 -14.17 1.16 -4.11
N PRO A 129 -15.10 0.53 -4.86
CA PRO A 129 -16.33 -0.02 -4.28
C PRO A 129 -16.05 -1.35 -3.57
N LEU A 130 -15.13 -1.35 -2.59
CA LEU A 130 -14.65 -2.54 -1.88
C LEU A 130 -15.80 -3.39 -1.33
N ARG A 131 -16.85 -2.74 -0.81
CA ARG A 131 -18.06 -3.44 -0.33
C ARG A 131 -18.73 -4.27 -1.42
N ALA A 132 -18.83 -3.75 -2.64
CA ALA A 132 -19.40 -4.47 -3.76
C ALA A 132 -18.53 -5.69 -4.13
N PHE A 133 -17.20 -5.54 -4.08
CA PHE A 133 -16.30 -6.68 -4.30
C PHE A 133 -16.41 -7.75 -3.20
N PHE A 134 -16.55 -7.36 -1.92
CA PHE A 134 -16.80 -8.31 -0.83
C PHE A 134 -18.14 -9.07 -1.00
N ILE A 135 -19.20 -8.38 -1.42
CA ILE A 135 -20.50 -9.03 -1.71
C ILE A 135 -20.36 -9.98 -2.91
N LYS A 136 -19.60 -9.58 -3.93
CA LYS A 136 -19.37 -10.41 -5.12
C LYS A 136 -18.52 -11.64 -4.80
N SER A 137 -17.51 -11.52 -3.94
CA SER A 137 -16.69 -12.67 -3.53
C SER A 137 -17.49 -13.74 -2.79
N GLN A 138 -18.54 -13.33 -2.06
CA GLN A 138 -19.44 -14.25 -1.38
C GLN A 138 -20.53 -14.83 -2.29
N SER A 139 -21.11 -14.02 -3.18
CA SER A 139 -22.22 -14.44 -4.04
C SER A 139 -21.80 -15.19 -5.31
N GLN A 140 -20.57 -14.98 -5.79
CA GLN A 140 -20.03 -15.61 -6.99
C GLN A 140 -18.62 -16.17 -6.74
N PRO A 141 -18.44 -17.09 -5.77
CA PRO A 141 -17.13 -17.47 -5.27
C PRO A 141 -16.26 -18.17 -6.34
N LEU A 142 -16.86 -18.99 -7.21
CA LEU A 142 -16.13 -19.63 -8.32
C LEU A 142 -15.60 -18.62 -9.35
N LEU A 143 -16.41 -17.64 -9.74
CA LEU A 143 -15.98 -16.58 -10.65
C LEU A 143 -14.90 -15.73 -9.98
N PHE A 144 -15.09 -15.35 -8.71
CA PHE A 144 -14.11 -14.56 -7.98
C PHE A 144 -12.78 -15.31 -7.86
N ALA A 145 -12.80 -16.62 -7.62
CA ALA A 145 -11.61 -17.48 -7.56
C ALA A 145 -10.89 -17.58 -8.91
N ALA A 146 -11.63 -17.73 -10.01
CA ALA A 146 -11.06 -17.75 -11.36
C ALA A 146 -10.37 -16.42 -11.70
N LEU A 147 -11.06 -15.29 -11.48
CA LEU A 147 -10.51 -13.95 -11.73
C LEU A 147 -9.31 -13.64 -10.83
N ARG A 148 -9.32 -14.13 -9.59
CA ARG A 148 -8.19 -14.05 -8.67
C ARG A 148 -6.99 -14.82 -9.20
N SER A 149 -7.18 -16.09 -9.60
CA SER A 149 -6.10 -16.94 -10.12
C SER A 149 -5.42 -16.29 -11.33
N GLU A 150 -6.22 -15.75 -12.26
CA GLU A 150 -5.75 -15.04 -13.45
C GLU A 150 -4.91 -13.79 -13.12
N ARG A 151 -5.34 -13.00 -12.12
CA ARG A 151 -4.75 -11.69 -11.81
C ARG A 151 -3.66 -11.72 -10.75
N LEU A 152 -3.61 -12.76 -9.91
CA LEU A 152 -2.67 -12.85 -8.78
C LEU A 152 -1.20 -12.66 -9.17
N PRO A 153 -0.70 -13.16 -10.32
CA PRO A 153 0.69 -12.92 -10.75
C PRO A 153 1.04 -11.44 -10.91
N GLN A 154 0.05 -10.56 -11.15
CA GLN A 154 0.24 -9.11 -11.27
C GLN A 154 0.13 -8.37 -9.92
N ALA A 155 -0.05 -9.11 -8.83
CA ALA A 155 -0.05 -8.57 -7.46
C ALA A 155 0.71 -9.50 -6.50
N PRO A 156 2.02 -9.77 -6.72
CA PRO A 156 2.82 -10.61 -5.82
C PRO A 156 2.77 -10.11 -4.36
N ASP A 157 2.90 -11.03 -3.41
CA ASP A 157 2.72 -10.75 -1.97
C ASP A 157 3.74 -9.74 -1.43
N GLU A 158 4.97 -9.84 -1.92
CA GLU A 158 6.14 -9.10 -1.46
C GLU A 158 6.17 -7.68 -2.04
N LEU A 159 5.63 -7.50 -3.25
CA LEU A 159 5.63 -6.22 -3.93
C LEU A 159 4.57 -5.28 -3.34
N SER A 160 4.90 -4.00 -3.38
CA SER A 160 4.01 -2.90 -3.03
C SER A 160 2.65 -3.06 -3.68
N VAL A 161 1.60 -2.68 -2.95
CA VAL A 161 0.25 -2.54 -3.50
C VAL A 161 0.22 -1.62 -4.72
N LEU A 162 1.17 -0.68 -4.81
CA LEU A 162 1.35 0.18 -5.97
C LEU A 162 1.55 -0.66 -7.24
N HIS A 163 2.31 -1.76 -7.19
CA HIS A 163 2.48 -2.67 -8.33
C HIS A 163 1.14 -3.23 -8.82
N ALA A 164 0.28 -3.66 -7.89
CA ALA A 164 -1.04 -4.18 -8.21
C ALA A 164 -1.93 -3.10 -8.85
N PHE A 165 -1.93 -1.88 -8.32
CA PHE A 165 -2.74 -0.78 -8.85
C PHE A 165 -2.26 -0.27 -10.20
N MET A 166 -0.94 -0.19 -10.42
CA MET A 166 -0.39 0.26 -11.71
C MET A 166 -0.72 -0.71 -12.86
N ASN A 167 -0.80 -2.02 -12.57
CA ASN A 167 -1.07 -3.05 -13.58
C ASN A 167 -2.56 -3.40 -13.71
N LEU A 168 -3.30 -3.52 -12.60
CA LEU A 168 -4.70 -3.98 -12.58
C LEU A 168 -5.72 -2.85 -12.39
N GLY A 169 -5.31 -1.72 -11.80
CA GLY A 169 -6.19 -0.59 -11.55
C GLY A 169 -7.46 -0.96 -10.76
N PRO A 170 -8.67 -0.67 -11.26
CA PRO A 170 -9.92 -0.99 -10.58
C PRO A 170 -10.13 -2.49 -10.30
N GLU A 171 -9.38 -3.38 -10.96
CA GLU A 171 -9.46 -4.82 -10.77
C GLU A 171 -8.57 -5.34 -9.63
N THR A 172 -7.70 -4.50 -9.04
CA THR A 172 -6.86 -4.86 -7.89
C THR A 172 -7.62 -5.55 -6.75
N PRO A 173 -8.87 -5.19 -6.39
CA PRO A 173 -9.59 -5.89 -5.32
C PRO A 173 -9.78 -7.40 -5.56
N PHE A 174 -9.79 -7.90 -6.80
CA PHE A 174 -9.85 -9.34 -7.08
C PHE A 174 -8.64 -10.11 -6.52
N THR A 175 -7.49 -9.44 -6.39
CA THR A 175 -6.26 -10.05 -5.85
C THR A 175 -6.06 -9.76 -4.36
N LEU A 176 -6.68 -8.71 -3.82
CA LEU A 176 -6.52 -8.31 -2.42
C LEU A 176 -7.59 -8.85 -1.48
N ILE A 177 -8.83 -9.03 -1.95
CA ILE A 177 -9.91 -9.50 -1.10
C ILE A 177 -9.81 -11.02 -0.91
N PRO A 178 -9.91 -11.51 0.34
CA PRO A 178 -9.91 -12.95 0.63
C PRO A 178 -11.12 -13.63 -0.02
N GLN A 179 -10.91 -14.86 -0.48
CA GLN A 179 -11.99 -15.74 -0.89
C GLN A 179 -12.64 -16.35 0.35
N PRO A 180 -13.96 -16.59 0.36
CA PRO A 180 -14.52 -17.56 1.29
C PRO A 180 -13.84 -18.93 1.06
N PHE A 181 -13.66 -19.70 2.14
CA PHE A 181 -13.20 -21.08 2.01
C PHE A 181 -14.24 -21.85 1.17
N ILE A 182 -13.84 -22.35 0.02
CA ILE A 182 -14.65 -23.26 -0.79
C ILE A 182 -14.08 -24.65 -0.49
N GLU A 183 -14.79 -25.46 0.28
CA GLU A 183 -14.47 -26.89 0.39
C GLU A 183 -14.60 -27.48 -1.02
N SER A 184 -13.49 -27.99 -1.54
CA SER A 184 -13.41 -28.72 -2.81
C SER A 184 -13.87 -30.16 -2.63
#